data_AF-A0A0N7IEI9-F1
#
_entry.id   AF-A0A0N7IEI9-F1
#
_cell.length_a   1.000
_cell.length_b   1.000
_cell.length_c   1.000
_cell.angle_alpha   90.00
_cell.angle_beta   90.00
_cell.angle_gamma   90.00
#
_symmetry.space_group_name_H-M   'P 1'
#
loop_
_entity.id
_entity.type
_entity.pdbx_description
1 polymer ?
#
loop_
_entity_poly.entity_id
_entity_poly.type
_entity_poly.pdbx_seq_one_letter_code
_entity_poly.pdbx_strand_id
1 'polypeptide(L)'
;MTRQQADELLRKDLRKFCAMFRQFGKDSLLLATLAYNVGPYRLLGSKKIPKSTLVKKLEAGNRDIYKEYISFRCYRGKVVPSIERRRKVEFELLYIP
;
A
#
# COMPACT_ATOMS: atom_id res chain seq x y z
N MET A 1 -2.72 3.61 -25.94
CA MET A 1 -3.48 3.88 -24.70
C MET A 1 -3.69 5.38 -24.59
N THR A 2 -4.94 5.85 -24.56
CA THR A 2 -5.24 7.27 -24.33
C THR A 2 -5.16 7.61 -22.84
N ARG A 3 -5.07 8.90 -22.49
CA ARG A 3 -5.09 9.34 -21.10
C ARG A 3 -6.37 8.89 -20.36
N GLN A 4 -7.51 8.94 -21.04
CA GLN A 4 -8.79 8.48 -20.48
C GLN A 4 -8.78 6.97 -20.21
N GLN A 5 -8.29 6.16 -21.16
CA GLN A 5 -8.16 4.72 -20.97
C GLN A 5 -7.22 4.38 -19.80
N ALA A 6 -6.12 5.13 -19.64
CA ALA A 6 -5.19 4.95 -18.54
C ALA A 6 -5.81 5.29 -17.18
N ASP A 7 -6.56 6.40 -17.09
CA ASP A 7 -7.25 6.81 -15.87
C ASP A 7 -8.36 5.82 -15.48
N GLU A 8 -9.10 5.31 -16.47
CA GLU A 8 -10.13 4.29 -16.22
C GLU A 8 -9.52 2.98 -15.68
N LEU A 9 -8.40 2.54 -16.27
CA LEU A 9 -7.68 1.36 -15.79
C LEU A 9 -7.16 1.57 -14.35
N LEU A 10 -6.56 2.73 -14.07
CA LEU A 10 -6.10 3.08 -12.73
C LEU A 10 -7.24 3.04 -11.71
N ARG A 11 -8.38 3.67 -12.02
CA ARG A 11 -9.56 3.69 -11.13
C ARG A 11 -10.12 2.30 -10.91
N LYS A 12 -10.17 1.47 -11.95
CA LYS A 12 -10.63 0.08 -11.85
C LYS A 12 -9.75 -0.72 -10.87
N ASP A 13 -8.44 -0.62 -11.02
CA ASP A 13 -7.50 -1.33 -10.14
C ASP A 13 -7.54 -0.82 -8.70
N LEU A 14 -7.58 0.51 -8.50
CA LEU A 14 -7.70 1.09 -7.16
C LEU A 14 -9.00 0.68 -6.46
N ARG A 15 -10.14 0.66 -7.15
CA ARG A 15 -11.40 0.18 -6.57
C ARG A 15 -11.30 -1.28 -6.12
N LYS A 16 -10.66 -2.14 -6.92
CA LYS A 16 -10.43 -3.54 -6.57
C LYS A 16 -9.57 -3.67 -5.31
N PHE A 17 -8.49 -2.90 -5.20
CA PHE A 17 -7.65 -2.93 -4.00
C PHE A 17 -8.34 -2.33 -2.78
N CYS A 18 -9.07 -1.22 -2.91
CA CYS A 18 -9.86 -0.67 -1.80
C CYS A 18 -10.89 -1.69 -1.28
N ALA A 19 -11.56 -2.43 -2.17
CA ALA A 19 -12.45 -3.51 -1.77
C ALA A 19 -11.71 -4.64 -1.04
N MET A 20 -10.52 -5.03 -1.52
CA MET A 20 -9.67 -6.04 -0.89
C MET A 20 -9.22 -5.64 0.52
N PHE A 21 -8.95 -4.36 0.75
CA PHE A 21 -8.50 -3.84 2.05
C PHE A 21 -9.64 -3.27 2.91
N ARG A 22 -10.91 -3.47 2.55
CA ARG A 22 -12.06 -2.82 3.21
C ARG A 22 -12.11 -3.03 4.73
N GLN A 23 -11.61 -4.16 5.23
CA GLN A 23 -11.54 -4.46 6.67
C GLN A 23 -10.65 -3.47 7.47
N PHE A 24 -9.77 -2.74 6.79
CA PHE A 24 -8.88 -1.75 7.39
C PHE A 24 -9.51 -0.36 7.49
N GLY A 25 -10.79 -0.20 7.13
CA GLY A 25 -11.54 1.04 7.34
C GLY A 25 -10.88 2.23 6.64
N LYS A 26 -10.56 3.29 7.42
CA LYS A 26 -9.92 4.51 6.90
C LYS A 26 -8.55 4.25 6.26
N ASP A 27 -7.86 3.18 6.65
CA ASP A 27 -6.53 2.84 6.11
C ASP A 27 -6.62 2.07 4.76
N SER A 28 -7.83 1.73 4.29
CA SER A 28 -8.02 0.97 3.05
C SER A 28 -7.40 1.65 1.83
N LEU A 29 -7.51 2.97 1.72
CA LEU A 29 -6.98 3.73 0.58
C LEU A 29 -5.44 3.79 0.60
N LEU A 30 -4.85 3.96 1.79
CA LEU A 30 -3.41 3.94 2.00
C LEU A 30 -2.80 2.58 1.61
N LEU A 31 -3.46 1.48 2.02
CA LEU A 31 -3.06 0.12 1.64
C LEU A 31 -3.27 -0.17 0.16
N ALA A 32 -4.39 0.27 -0.42
CA ALA A 32 -4.67 0.10 -1.84
C ALA A 32 -3.62 0.81 -2.72
N THR A 33 -3.23 2.02 -2.35
CA THR A 33 -2.20 2.81 -3.04
C THR A 33 -0.84 2.12 -2.98
N LEU A 34 -0.47 1.59 -1.81
CA LEU A 34 0.76 0.82 -1.65
C LEU A 34 0.71 -0.47 -2.49
N ALA A 35 -0.39 -1.22 -2.40
CA ALA A 35 -0.61 -2.48 -3.12
C ALA A 35 -0.57 -2.31 -4.64
N TYR A 36 -1.03 -1.17 -5.16
CA TYR A 36 -0.90 -0.85 -6.58
C TYR A 36 0.57 -0.83 -7.02
N ASN A 37 1.48 -0.37 -6.14
CA ASN A 37 2.90 -0.30 -6.45
C ASN A 37 3.66 -1.61 -6.15
N VAL A 38 3.39 -2.27 -5.02
CA VAL A 38 4.18 -3.43 -4.55
C VAL A 38 3.47 -4.79 -4.70
N GLY A 39 2.20 -4.77 -5.09
CA GLY A 39 1.32 -5.94 -5.15
C GLY A 39 0.68 -6.29 -3.81
N PRO A 40 -0.58 -6.74 -3.77
CA PRO A 40 -1.32 -7.00 -2.52
C PRO A 40 -0.72 -8.13 -1.69
N TYR A 41 -0.11 -9.14 -2.33
CA TYR A 41 0.51 -10.28 -1.63
C TYR A 41 1.77 -9.92 -0.85
N ARG A 42 2.41 -8.78 -1.14
CA ARG A 42 3.48 -8.24 -0.29
C ARG A 42 2.95 -7.72 1.05
N LEU A 43 1.67 -7.36 1.10
CA LEU A 43 1.01 -6.84 2.29
C LEU A 43 0.31 -7.97 3.04
N LEU A 44 -0.61 -8.66 2.38
CA LEU A 44 -1.48 -9.71 2.95
C LEU A 44 -0.76 -11.04 3.17
N GLY A 45 0.37 -11.25 2.48
CA GLY A 45 1.05 -12.54 2.42
C GLY A 45 0.41 -13.51 1.44
N SER A 46 1.03 -14.69 1.34
CA SER A 46 0.58 -15.85 0.57
C SER A 46 1.14 -17.12 1.24
N LYS A 47 0.93 -18.30 0.65
CA LYS A 47 1.48 -19.57 1.18
C LYS A 47 3.01 -19.53 1.43
N LYS A 48 3.75 -18.75 0.64
CA LYS A 48 5.23 -18.66 0.70
C LYS A 48 5.75 -17.35 1.31
N ILE A 49 4.89 -16.32 1.41
CA ILE A 49 5.28 -14.99 1.86
C ILE A 49 4.46 -14.67 3.10
N PRO A 50 5.08 -14.44 4.28
CA PRO A 50 4.32 -14.08 5.46
C PRO A 50 3.63 -12.72 5.25
N LYS A 51 2.49 -12.55 5.92
CA LYS A 51 1.83 -11.24 6.03
C LYS A 51 2.78 -10.21 6.61
N SER A 52 2.79 -9.01 6.03
CA SER A 52 3.67 -7.91 6.43
C SER A 52 3.39 -7.44 7.86
N THR A 53 4.42 -6.94 8.56
CA THR A 53 4.27 -6.32 9.88
C THR A 53 3.33 -5.12 9.84
N LEU A 54 3.32 -4.35 8.75
CA LEU A 54 2.37 -3.27 8.50
C LEU A 54 0.92 -3.73 8.68
N VAL A 55 0.54 -4.80 7.97
CA VAL A 55 -0.82 -5.32 8.02
C VAL A 55 -1.11 -5.93 9.39
N LYS A 56 -0.17 -6.70 9.98
CA LYS A 56 -0.35 -7.27 11.33
C LYS A 56 -0.61 -6.19 12.39
N LYS A 57 0.09 -5.05 12.32
CA LYS A 57 -0.15 -3.91 13.22
C LYS A 57 -1.56 -3.36 13.05
N LEU A 58 -1.99 -3.10 11.82
CA LEU A 58 -3.33 -2.60 11.55
C LEU A 58 -4.43 -3.58 11.97
N GLU A 59 -4.23 -4.89 11.79
CA GLU A 59 -5.16 -5.93 12.28
C GLU A 59 -5.27 -5.94 13.81
N ALA A 60 -4.19 -5.60 14.52
CA ALA A 60 -4.18 -5.46 15.97
C ALA A 60 -4.68 -4.08 16.47
N GLY A 61 -5.16 -3.21 15.56
CA GLY A 61 -5.57 -1.84 15.88
C GLY A 61 -4.40 -0.88 16.16
N ASN A 62 -3.15 -1.33 15.98
CA ASN A 62 -1.98 -0.48 16.13
C ASN A 62 -1.75 0.32 14.83
N ARG A 63 -2.01 1.63 14.91
CA ARG A 63 -1.80 2.55 13.78
C ARG A 63 -0.45 3.27 13.79
N ASP A 64 0.46 2.97 14.73
CA ASP A 64 1.86 3.39 14.63
C ASP A 64 2.60 2.53 13.59
N ILE A 65 2.41 2.91 12.31
CA ILE A 65 2.83 2.12 11.15
C ILE A 65 3.79 2.85 10.22
N TYR A 66 4.24 4.06 10.57
CA TYR A 66 5.08 4.88 9.69
C TYR A 66 6.36 4.14 9.27
N LYS A 67 7.06 3.52 10.22
CA LYS A 67 8.29 2.77 9.94
C LYS A 67 8.05 1.59 9.00
N GLU A 68 7.00 0.82 9.24
CA GLU A 68 6.64 -0.31 8.39
C GLU A 68 6.21 0.15 6.99
N TYR A 69 5.47 1.25 6.88
CA TYR A 69 5.03 1.79 5.59
C TYR A 69 6.20 2.28 4.73
N ILE A 70 7.11 3.07 5.30
CA ILE A 70 8.30 3.58 4.60
C ILE A 70 9.27 2.45 4.22
N SER A 71 9.25 1.31 4.92
CA SER A 71 10.11 0.15 4.60
C SER A 71 9.89 -0.41 3.19
N PHE A 72 8.72 -0.17 2.59
CA PHE A 72 8.39 -0.52 1.20
C PHE A 72 9.05 0.45 0.18
N ARG A 73 10.34 0.72 0.38
CA ARG A 73 11.19 1.58 -0.46
C ARG A 73 12.28 0.80 -1.22
N CYS A 74 12.39 -0.50 -0.98
CA CYS A 74 13.47 -1.32 -1.54
C CYS A 74 13.06 -2.02 -2.84
N TYR A 75 13.94 -1.98 -3.83
CA TYR A 75 13.87 -2.81 -5.03
C TYR A 75 15.11 -3.70 -5.10
N ARG A 76 14.90 -5.02 -5.24
CA ARG A 76 15.99 -6.03 -5.23
C ARG A 76 16.96 -5.85 -4.06
N GLY A 77 16.42 -5.58 -2.86
CA GLY A 77 17.20 -5.41 -1.63
C GLY A 77 17.89 -4.05 -1.45
N LYS A 78 17.82 -3.15 -2.45
CA LYS A 78 18.42 -1.81 -2.37
C LYS A 78 17.36 -0.75 -2.15
N VAL A 79 17.65 0.22 -1.29
CA VAL A 79 16.79 1.39 -1.09
C VAL A 79 16.75 2.22 -2.37
N VAL A 80 15.55 2.60 -2.80
CA VAL A 80 15.34 3.49 -3.95
C VAL A 80 14.81 4.84 -3.43
N PRO A 81 15.59 5.94 -3.51
CA PRO A 81 15.21 7.23 -2.94
C PRO A 81 13.88 7.80 -3.45
N SER A 82 13.56 7.58 -4.74
CA SER A 82 12.29 8.03 -5.32
C SER A 82 11.09 7.26 -4.76
N ILE A 83 11.25 5.97 -4.45
CA ILE A 83 10.19 5.16 -3.82
C ILE A 83 10.01 5.60 -2.37
N GLU A 84 11.09 5.88 -1.64
CA GLU A 84 10.98 6.42 -0.29
C GLU A 84 10.22 7.75 -0.26
N ARG A 85 10.56 8.69 -1.15
CA ARG A 85 9.82 9.96 -1.27
C ARG A 85 8.34 9.72 -1.56
N ARG A 86 8.03 8.78 -2.45
CA ARG A 86 6.65 8.38 -2.74
C ARG A 86 5.94 7.84 -1.50
N ARG A 87 6.56 6.96 -0.71
CA ARG A 87 5.98 6.43 0.53
C ARG A 87 5.68 7.55 1.54
N LYS A 88 6.56 8.54 1.66
CA LYS A 88 6.35 9.70 2.56
C LYS A 88 5.14 10.53 2.13
N VAL A 89 5.04 10.85 0.84
CA VAL A 89 3.90 11.61 0.29
C VAL A 89 2.59 10.82 0.40
N GLU A 90 2.60 9.53 0.09
CA GLU A 90 1.42 8.66 0.26
C GLU A 90 0.95 8.63 1.72
N PHE A 91 1.89 8.52 2.67
CA PHE A 91 1.56 8.55 4.09
C PHE A 91 1.00 9.91 4.51
N GLU A 92 1.65 11.01 4.15
CA GLU A 92 1.21 12.37 4.47
C GLU A 92 -0.20 12.68 3.95
N LEU A 93 -0.51 12.24 2.72
CA LEU A 93 -1.79 12.56 2.08
C LEU A 93 -2.92 11.60 2.46
N LEU A 94 -2.62 10.33 2.73
CA LEU A 94 -3.64 9.27 2.84
C LEU A 94 -3.75 8.67 4.25
N TYR A 95 -2.77 8.89 5.13
CA TYR A 95 -2.87 8.46 6.52
C TYR A 95 -3.63 9.50 7.33
N ILE A 96 -4.94 9.30 7.46
CA ILE A 96 -5.83 10.20 8.21
C ILE A 96 -5.77 9.84 9.71
N PRO A 97 -5.58 10.81 10.62
CA PRO A 97 -5.55 10.59 12.08
C PRO A 97 -6.75 9.78 12.61
#